data_AF-A0A2Z5QZB0-F1
#
_entry.id   AF-A0A2Z5QZB0-F1
#
_cell.length_a   1.000
_cell.length_b   1.000
_cell.length_c   1.000
_cell.angle_alpha   90.00
_cell.angle_beta   90.00
_cell.angle_gamma   90.00
#
_symmetry.space_group_name_H-M   'P 1'
#
loop_
_entity.id
_entity.type
_entity.pdbx_description
1 polymer ?
#
loop_
_entity_poly.entity_id
_entity_poly.type
_entity_poly.pdbx_seq_one_letter_code
_entity_poly.pdbx_strand_id
1 'polypeptide(L)'
;MAKALIIVDVQNDFCAGGALATDRGAKVASLISEYVEDNHHRYEAVVATQDWHIDPGAHFSDTPDFVDSWPVHCVANTEGAEIHPNLDTDYIEAYFRKGRYEAAYSGFEGLQAPRNRS
;
A
#
# COMPACT_ATOMS: atom_id res chain seq x y z
N MET A 1 -26.98 -0.01 -5.33
CA MET A 1 -25.71 0.20 -6.05
C MET A 1 -24.62 -0.45 -5.22
N ALA A 2 -23.78 -1.26 -5.86
CA ALA A 2 -22.62 -1.86 -5.22
C ALA A 2 -21.60 -0.79 -4.81
N LYS A 3 -20.96 -1.00 -3.66
CA LYS A 3 -19.91 -0.12 -3.14
C LYS A 3 -18.69 -0.94 -2.79
N ALA A 4 -17.51 -0.43 -3.13
CA ALA A 4 -16.25 -1.00 -2.70
C ALA A 4 -15.44 0.04 -1.91
N LEU A 5 -14.62 -0.43 -0.97
CA LEU A 5 -13.61 0.36 -0.27
C LEU A 5 -12.23 -0.05 -0.79
N ILE A 6 -11.44 0.94 -1.21
CA ILE A 6 -10.04 0.74 -1.62
C ILE A 6 -9.15 1.41 -0.58
N ILE A 7 -8.32 0.61 0.10
CA ILE A 7 -7.31 1.06 1.05
C ILE A 7 -6.00 1.21 0.28
N VAL A 8 -5.51 2.44 0.17
CA VAL A 8 -4.37 2.74 -0.71
C VAL A 8 -3.08 2.77 0.09
N ASP A 9 -2.15 1.87 -0.26
CA ASP A 9 -0.72 1.91 0.06
C ASP A 9 -0.41 2.15 1.55
N VAL A 10 -1.11 1.46 2.45
CA VAL A 10 -0.83 1.49 3.91
C VAL A 10 0.31 0.54 4.24
N GLN A 11 1.51 0.89 3.78
CA GLN A 11 2.73 0.09 3.90
C GLN A 11 3.73 0.71 4.88
N ASN A 12 4.68 -0.09 5.36
CA ASN A 12 5.69 0.32 6.32
C ASN A 12 6.53 1.52 5.84
N ASP A 13 6.95 1.52 4.58
CA ASP A 13 7.80 2.61 4.06
C ASP A 13 7.12 3.97 4.01
N PHE A 14 5.78 4.02 4.01
CA PHE A 14 5.00 5.27 4.04
C PHE A 14 4.63 5.73 5.46
N CYS A 15 5.01 4.96 6.48
CA CYS A 15 4.76 5.25 7.89
C CYS A 15 6.05 5.70 8.61
N ALA A 16 5.90 6.29 9.80
CA ALA A 16 7.03 6.78 10.59
C ALA A 16 8.09 5.68 10.80
N GLY A 17 9.34 5.96 10.44
CA GLY A 17 10.45 5.00 10.45
C GLY A 17 10.75 4.34 9.10
N GLY A 18 9.85 4.46 8.13
CA GLY A 18 10.00 3.98 6.75
C GLY A 18 10.82 4.90 5.85
N ALA A 19 11.19 4.41 4.66
CA ALA A 19 12.05 5.14 3.72
C ALA A 19 11.40 6.37 3.08
N LEU A 20 10.07 6.41 2.96
CA LEU A 20 9.28 7.52 2.41
C LEU A 20 8.16 7.91 3.39
N ALA A 21 8.54 8.04 4.66
CA ALA A 21 7.64 8.16 5.78
C ALA A 21 6.76 9.41 5.77
N THR A 22 5.52 9.24 6.23
CA THR A 22 4.68 10.32 6.72
C THR A 22 4.53 10.22 8.24
N ASP A 23 4.59 11.36 8.94
CA ASP A 23 4.53 11.40 10.42
C ASP A 23 3.25 10.77 10.99
N ARG A 24 2.18 10.73 10.19
CA ARG A 24 0.85 10.28 10.62
C ARG A 24 0.48 8.91 10.06
N GLY A 25 1.31 8.25 9.25
CA GLY A 25 0.98 7.00 8.57
C GLY A 25 0.49 5.92 9.54
N ALA A 26 1.24 5.66 10.61
CA ALA A 26 0.87 4.66 11.62
C ALA A 26 -0.47 4.98 12.33
N LYS A 27 -0.78 6.27 12.55
CA LYS A 27 -2.06 6.67 13.15
C LYS A 27 -3.21 6.52 12.16
N VAL A 28 -2.99 6.86 10.89
CA VAL A 28 -3.99 6.65 9.82
C VAL A 28 -4.28 5.17 9.65
N ALA A 29 -3.27 4.30 9.68
CA ALA A 29 -3.45 2.84 9.64
C ALA A 29 -4.42 2.35 10.74
N SER A 30 -4.21 2.76 12.00
CA SER A 30 -5.14 2.43 13.10
C SER A 30 -6.56 2.95 12.88
N LEU A 31 -6.70 4.18 12.38
CA LEU A 31 -8.02 4.79 12.12
C LEU A 31 -8.75 4.08 10.97
N ILE A 32 -8.02 3.58 9.97
CA ILE A 32 -8.60 2.76 8.90
C ILE A 32 -9.10 1.44 9.47
N SER A 33 -8.33 0.77 10.34
CA SER A 33 -8.77 -0.46 11.02
C SER A 33 -10.06 -0.25 11.81
N GLU A 34 -10.10 0.78 12.66
CA GLU A 34 -11.31 1.16 13.43
C GLU A 34 -12.50 1.41 12.49
N TYR A 35 -12.28 2.13 11.39
CA TYR A 35 -13.34 2.40 10.42
C TYR A 35 -13.85 1.13 9.74
N VAL A 36 -12.95 0.26 9.29
CA VAL A 36 -13.28 -0.97 8.57
C VAL A 36 -14.03 -1.94 9.49
N GLU A 37 -13.58 -2.12 10.72
CA GLU A 37 -14.28 -2.92 11.75
C GLU A 37 -15.76 -2.48 11.84
N ASP A 38 -15.98 -1.18 12.03
CA ASP A 38 -17.33 -0.61 12.21
C ASP A 38 -18.18 -0.58 10.92
N ASN A 39 -17.57 -0.59 9.74
CA ASN A 39 -18.25 -0.23 8.49
C ASN A 39 -18.11 -1.23 7.33
N HIS A 40 -17.32 -2.31 7.46
CA HIS A 40 -17.06 -3.25 6.36
C HIS A 40 -18.35 -3.79 5.73
N HIS A 41 -19.37 -4.06 6.55
CA HIS A 41 -20.69 -4.55 6.13
C HIS A 41 -21.44 -3.62 5.16
N ARG A 42 -20.98 -2.38 4.98
CA ARG A 42 -21.55 -1.39 4.04
C ARG A 42 -20.98 -1.51 2.63
N TYR A 43 -19.96 -2.33 2.44
CA TYR A 43 -19.24 -2.53 1.19
C TYR A 43 -19.43 -3.98 0.72
N GLU A 44 -19.57 -4.15 -0.59
CA GLU A 44 -19.57 -5.46 -1.23
C GLU A 44 -18.15 -6.00 -1.45
N ALA A 45 -17.14 -5.12 -1.36
CA ALA A 45 -15.74 -5.50 -1.42
C ALA A 45 -14.87 -4.51 -0.63
N VAL A 46 -13.93 -5.03 0.16
CA VAL A 46 -12.82 -4.25 0.73
C VAL A 46 -11.51 -4.79 0.16
N VAL A 47 -10.75 -3.93 -0.51
CA VAL A 47 -9.50 -4.30 -1.18
C VAL A 47 -8.40 -3.31 -0.84
N ALA A 48 -7.15 -3.72 -0.99
CA ALA A 48 -6.00 -2.86 -0.76
C ALA A 48 -5.06 -2.82 -1.98
N THR A 49 -4.37 -1.69 -2.14
CA THR A 49 -3.26 -1.57 -3.09
C THR A 49 -1.93 -1.61 -2.35
N GLN A 50 -0.88 -2.00 -3.07
CA GLN A 50 0.49 -1.98 -2.59
C GLN A 50 1.40 -1.49 -3.71
N ASP A 51 2.29 -0.55 -3.42
CA ASP A 51 3.51 -0.41 -4.20
C ASP A 51 4.39 -1.63 -4.01
N TRP A 52 4.93 -2.14 -5.12
CA TRP A 52 5.64 -3.41 -5.14
C TRP A 52 6.75 -3.41 -6.18
N HIS A 53 7.84 -2.71 -5.87
CA HIS A 53 8.92 -2.42 -6.81
C HIS A 53 9.95 -3.57 -6.86
N ILE A 54 10.18 -4.14 -8.04
CA ILE A 54 11.25 -5.13 -8.26
C ILE A 54 12.48 -4.40 -8.82
N ASP A 55 12.28 -3.64 -9.90
CA ASP A 55 13.30 -2.78 -10.51
C ASP A 55 12.60 -1.66 -11.30
N PRO A 56 12.20 -0.55 -10.63
CA PRO A 56 11.42 0.51 -11.27
C PRO A 56 12.31 1.54 -12.01
N GLY A 57 13.60 1.26 -12.18
CA GLY A 57 14.53 2.11 -12.91
C GLY A 57 14.65 3.52 -12.32
N ALA A 58 14.41 4.54 -13.16
CA ALA A 58 14.59 5.96 -12.81
C ALA A 58 13.64 6.47 -11.70
N HIS A 59 12.65 5.67 -11.30
CA HIS A 59 11.80 5.95 -10.14
C HIS A 59 12.62 6.05 -8.84
N PHE A 60 13.71 5.30 -8.71
CA PHE A 60 14.59 5.34 -7.55
C PHE A 60 15.85 6.19 -7.80
N SER A 61 16.22 6.98 -6.79
CA SER A 61 17.42 7.83 -6.80
C SER A 61 17.97 7.99 -5.38
N ASP A 62 19.31 7.99 -5.25
CA ASP A 62 19.99 8.37 -4.00
C ASP A 62 19.88 9.89 -3.72
N THR A 63 19.55 10.68 -4.75
CA THR A 63 19.29 12.13 -4.65
C THR A 63 17.94 12.44 -5.31
N PRO A 64 16.82 12.07 -4.67
CA PRO A 64 15.48 12.21 -5.25
C PRO A 64 15.05 13.67 -5.31
N ASP A 65 14.27 14.00 -6.35
CA ASP A 65 13.63 15.31 -6.52
C ASP A 65 12.21 15.38 -5.93
N PHE A 66 11.64 14.24 -5.52
CA PHE A 66 10.27 14.11 -5.00
C PHE A 66 9.19 14.57 -5.99
N VAL A 67 9.50 14.53 -7.29
CA VAL A 67 8.57 14.79 -8.39
C VAL A 67 8.52 13.57 -9.29
N ASP A 68 9.66 13.25 -9.92
CA ASP A 68 9.80 12.13 -10.85
C ASP A 68 10.66 11.00 -10.26
N SER A 69 11.41 11.28 -9.19
CA SER A 69 12.31 10.33 -8.53
C SER A 69 12.16 10.36 -7.01
N TRP A 70 12.37 9.21 -6.39
CA TRP A 70 12.07 8.94 -4.99
C TRP A 70 13.22 8.16 -4.32
N PRO A 71 13.37 8.23 -2.99
CA PRO A 71 14.24 7.30 -2.29
C PRO A 71 13.75 5.86 -2.51
N VAL A 72 14.61 4.86 -2.36
CA VAL A 72 14.21 3.44 -2.46
C VAL A 72 13.13 3.14 -1.41
N HIS A 73 11.98 2.65 -1.85
CA HIS A 73 10.82 2.32 -1.00
C HIS A 73 10.05 1.13 -1.57
N CYS A 74 9.24 0.47 -0.73
CA CYS A 74 8.30 -0.59 -1.12
C CYS A 74 8.92 -1.66 -2.04
N VAL A 75 10.19 -2.00 -1.78
CA VAL A 75 10.91 -3.02 -2.55
C VAL A 75 10.27 -4.38 -2.30
N ALA A 76 10.00 -5.11 -3.38
CA ALA A 76 9.32 -6.40 -3.34
C ALA A 76 9.99 -7.38 -2.36
N ASN A 77 9.18 -7.98 -1.50
CA ASN A 77 9.60 -8.94 -0.47
C ASN A 77 10.55 -8.36 0.61
N THR A 78 10.45 -7.06 0.88
CA THR A 78 11.10 -6.42 2.03
C THR A 78 10.05 -5.98 3.05
N GLU A 79 10.47 -5.79 4.30
CA GLU A 79 9.62 -5.26 5.37
C GLU A 79 8.98 -3.92 4.97
N GLY A 80 9.70 -3.05 4.26
CA GLY A 80 9.18 -1.75 3.80
C GLY A 80 7.93 -1.87 2.91
N ALA A 81 7.82 -2.94 2.13
CA ALA A 81 6.67 -3.21 1.26
C ALA A 81 5.51 -3.95 1.95
N GLU A 82 5.70 -4.43 3.18
CA GLU A 82 4.62 -5.09 3.93
C GLU A 82 3.57 -4.08 4.37
N ILE A 83 2.34 -4.57 4.58
CA ILE A 83 1.26 -3.78 5.16
C ILE A 83 1.64 -3.40 6.58
N HIS A 84 1.41 -2.13 6.94
CA HIS A 84 1.75 -1.65 8.27
C HIS A 84 0.96 -2.40 9.36
N PRO A 85 1.59 -2.87 10.45
CA PRO A 85 0.95 -3.76 11.43
C PRO A 85 -0.25 -3.17 12.19
N ASN A 86 -0.42 -1.84 12.13
CA ASN A 86 -1.60 -1.18 12.69
C ASN A 86 -2.84 -1.29 11.80
N LEU A 87 -2.70 -1.70 10.54
CA LEU A 87 -3.84 -1.97 9.66
C LEU A 87 -4.34 -3.39 9.91
N ASP A 88 -5.59 -3.52 10.35
CA ASP A 88 -6.28 -4.79 10.44
C ASP A 88 -6.64 -5.27 9.03
N THR A 89 -6.20 -6.49 8.70
CA THR A 89 -6.33 -7.07 7.37
C THR A 89 -7.47 -8.08 7.25
N ASP A 90 -8.19 -8.39 8.33
CA ASP A 90 -9.16 -9.49 8.37
C ASP A 90 -10.30 -9.33 7.36
N TYR A 91 -10.66 -8.08 7.04
CA TYR A 91 -11.71 -7.75 6.07
C TYR A 91 -11.18 -7.48 4.65
N ILE A 92 -9.86 -7.49 4.42
CA ILE A 92 -9.30 -7.22 3.09
C ILE A 92 -9.33 -8.49 2.24
N GLU A 93 -10.17 -8.47 1.20
CA GLU A 93 -10.44 -9.65 0.36
C GLU A 93 -9.40 -9.89 -0.73
N ALA A 94 -8.73 -8.82 -1.17
CA ALA A 94 -7.72 -8.86 -2.22
C ALA A 94 -6.72 -7.71 -2.11
N TYR A 95 -5.50 -7.99 -2.56
CA TYR A 95 -4.42 -7.03 -2.70
C TYR A 95 -4.10 -6.83 -4.17
N PHE A 96 -3.81 -5.60 -4.58
CA PHE A 96 -3.42 -5.23 -5.94
C PHE A 96 -2.04 -4.57 -5.92
N ARG A 97 -1.06 -5.21 -6.56
CA ARG A 97 0.34 -4.75 -6.56
C ARG A 97 0.64 -3.99 -7.83
N LYS A 98 1.16 -2.77 -7.70
CA LYS A 98 1.55 -1.87 -8.79
C LYS A 98 3.05 -1.56 -8.77
N GLY A 99 3.58 -1.01 -9.86
CA GLY A 99 4.94 -0.46 -9.93
C GLY A 99 6.09 -1.47 -10.03
N ARG A 100 5.87 -2.71 -10.48
CA ARG A 100 6.91 -3.76 -10.46
C ARG A 100 8.20 -3.38 -11.21
N TYR A 101 8.05 -2.78 -12.39
CA TYR A 101 9.18 -2.46 -13.28
C TYR A 101 9.12 -1.03 -13.84
N GLU A 102 8.26 -0.19 -13.28
CA GLU A 102 8.04 1.20 -13.66
C GLU A 102 7.41 1.96 -12.49
N ALA A 103 7.37 3.29 -12.56
CA ALA A 103 6.61 4.10 -11.62
C ALA A 103 5.10 3.82 -11.77
N ALA A 104 4.35 3.80 -10.67
CA ALA A 104 2.90 3.64 -10.71
C ALA A 104 2.21 4.53 -9.67
N TYR A 105 1.20 5.28 -10.10
CA TYR A 105 0.57 6.31 -9.26
C TYR A 105 -0.88 5.97 -8.90
N SER A 106 -1.55 5.21 -9.77
CA SER A 106 -2.94 4.81 -9.63
C SER A 106 -3.04 3.36 -9.17
N GLY A 107 -3.92 3.12 -8.19
CA GLY A 107 -4.31 1.76 -7.79
C GLY A 107 -4.84 0.90 -8.94
N PHE A 108 -5.37 1.53 -10.00
CA PHE A 108 -5.88 0.84 -11.20
C PHE A 108 -4.78 0.29 -12.13
N GLU A 109 -3.52 0.65 -11.89
CA GLU A 109 -2.36 0.03 -12.54
C GLU A 109 -1.98 -1.30 -11.88
N GLY A 110 -2.58 -1.60 -10.72
CA GLY A 110 -2.29 -2.78 -9.93
C GLY A 110 -2.85 -4.06 -10.55
N LEU A 111 -2.03 -5.12 -10.49
CA LEU A 111 -2.47 -6.49 -10.77
C LEU A 111 -2.76 -7.21 -9.46
N GLN A 112 -3.84 -7.99 -9.43
CA GLN A 112 -4.20 -8.76 -8.24
C GLN A 112 -3.04 -9.66 -7.81
N ALA A 113 -2.63 -9.52 -6.55
CA ALA A 113 -1.62 -10.35 -5.94
C ALA A 113 -2.15 -11.79 -5.80
N PRO A 114 -1.26 -12.81 -5.82
CA PRO A 114 -1.65 -14.16 -5.44
C PRO A 114 -2.33 -14.13 -4.06
N ARG A 115 -3.41 -14.89 -3.88
CA ARG A 115 -3.97 -15.08 -2.54
C ARG A 115 -2.92 -15.79 -1.70
N ASN A 116 -2.29 -15.07 -0.78
CA ASN A 116 -1.55 -15.70 0.31
C ASN A 116 -2.60 -16.39 1.18
N ARG A 117 -2.80 -17.70 0.96
CA ARG A 117 -3.33 -18.54 2.02
C ARG A 117 -2.14 -18.73 2.97
N SER A 118 -2.31 -18.27 4.21
CA SER A 118 -1.44 -18.51 5.37
C SER A 118 -0.57 -19.74 5.26
#